data_AF-A0A7C2NK02-F1
#
_entry.id   AF-A0A7C2NK02-F1
#
_cell.length_a   1.000
_cell.length_b   1.000
_cell.length_c   1.000
_cell.angle_alpha   90.00
_cell.angle_beta   90.00
_cell.angle_gamma   90.00
#
_symmetry.space_group_name_H-M   'P 1'
#
loop_
_entity.id
_entity.type
_entity.pdbx_description
1 polymer ?
#
loop_
_entity_poly.entity_id
_entity_poly.type
_entity_poly.pdbx_seq_one_letter_code
_entity_poly.pdbx_strand_id
1 'polypeptide(L)'
;MRASDTSERGLERLICTALTGSACDPETVKAGAVHERPAAYGAGWICGHPEDYDREYCVDLAQISAFLRETQPEVADALDLGRDGPTRRKFLARLQGEITKRGTIDVLRHGLKHGPHHLDLVKS
;
A
#
# COMPACT_ATOMS: atom_id res chain seq x y z
N MET A 1 -27.51 2.49 30.31
CA MET A 1 -26.85 2.69 29.00
C MET A 1 -25.35 2.64 29.21
N ARG A 2 -24.62 1.78 28.49
CA ARG A 2 -23.16 1.90 28.43
C ARG A 2 -22.84 3.13 27.58
N ALA A 3 -22.00 4.01 28.09
CA ALA A 3 -21.51 5.14 27.29
C ALA A 3 -20.72 4.60 26.11
N SER A 4 -21.05 5.05 24.89
CA SER A 4 -20.22 4.77 23.72
C SER A 4 -18.89 5.51 23.87
N ASP A 5 -17.79 4.82 23.62
CA ASP A 5 -16.47 5.43 23.59
C ASP A 5 -16.38 6.37 22.37
N THR A 6 -16.46 7.68 22.63
CA THR A 6 -16.34 8.73 21.60
C THR A 6 -14.93 9.30 21.52
N SER A 7 -13.93 8.66 22.12
CA SER A 7 -12.54 9.04 21.91
C SER A 7 -12.14 8.82 20.44
N GLU A 8 -11.08 9.51 19.99
CA GLU A 8 -10.52 9.32 18.65
C GLU A 8 -10.17 7.84 18.40
N ARG A 9 -9.56 7.19 19.39
CA ARG A 9 -9.24 5.76 19.35
C ARG A 9 -10.49 4.87 19.29
N GLY A 10 -11.54 5.21 20.03
CA GLY A 10 -12.82 4.51 20.01
C GLY A 10 -13.47 4.57 18.63
N LEU A 11 -13.44 5.74 17.98
CA LEU A 11 -13.97 5.95 16.64
C LEU A 11 -13.12 5.23 15.57
N GLU A 12 -11.79 5.36 15.64
CA GLU A 12 -10.84 4.71 14.72
C GLU A 12 -11.04 3.19 14.70
N ARG A 13 -11.11 2.55 15.87
CA ARG A 13 -11.35 1.11 15.98
C ARG A 13 -12.66 0.66 15.32
N LEU A 14 -13.73 1.45 15.46
CA LEU A 14 -15.01 1.14 14.82
C LEU A 14 -14.90 1.24 13.30
N ILE A 15 -14.25 2.28 12.79
CA ILE A 15 -14.03 2.49 11.35
C ILE A 15 -13.18 1.36 10.78
N CYS A 16 -12.02 1.08 11.40
CA CYS A 16 -11.13 -0.01 10.98
C CYS A 16 -11.86 -1.35 10.97
N THR A 17 -12.55 -1.71 12.05
CA THR A 17 -13.29 -2.98 12.13
C THR A 17 -14.34 -3.09 11.04
N ALA A 18 -15.07 -2.00 10.75
CA ALA A 18 -16.09 -1.99 9.71
C ALA A 18 -15.52 -2.08 8.28
N LEU A 19 -14.37 -1.43 8.02
CA LEU A 19 -13.80 -1.35 6.67
C LEU A 19 -12.87 -2.52 6.32
N THR A 20 -12.08 -3.00 7.28
CA THR A 20 -11.01 -3.98 7.08
C THR A 20 -11.28 -5.32 7.78
N GLY A 21 -12.29 -5.40 8.65
CA GLY A 21 -12.56 -6.57 9.49
C GLY A 21 -11.64 -6.71 10.71
N SER A 22 -10.75 -5.74 10.96
CA SER A 22 -9.81 -5.73 12.09
C SER A 22 -9.73 -4.34 12.71
N ALA A 23 -9.45 -4.25 14.01
CA ALA A 23 -9.30 -2.97 14.72
C ALA A 23 -8.03 -2.18 14.31
N CYS A 24 -7.18 -2.75 13.44
CA CYS A 24 -5.86 -2.22 13.05
C CYS A 24 -4.97 -1.79 14.25
N ASP A 25 -5.11 -2.45 15.41
CA ASP A 25 -4.29 -2.15 16.59
C ASP A 25 -2.83 -2.61 16.37
N PRO A 26 -1.81 -1.75 16.58
CA PRO A 26 -0.40 -2.07 16.29
C PRO A 26 0.15 -3.22 17.14
N GLU A 27 -0.43 -3.48 18.31
CA GLU A 27 0.03 -4.53 19.24
C GLU A 27 -0.40 -5.95 18.85
N THR A 28 -1.31 -6.10 17.88
CA THR A 28 -1.95 -7.40 17.59
C THR A 28 -1.48 -8.10 16.32
N VAL A 29 -0.58 -7.49 15.54
CA VAL A 29 -0.30 -7.99 14.18
C VAL A 29 1.16 -8.38 13.97
N LYS A 30 1.38 -9.58 13.44
CA LYS A 30 2.72 -10.10 13.10
C LYS A 30 3.21 -9.43 11.82
N ALA A 31 4.41 -8.88 11.86
CA ALA A 31 5.11 -8.31 10.71
C ALA A 31 5.22 -9.32 9.55
N GLY A 32 4.94 -8.86 8.32
CA GLY A 32 5.12 -9.63 7.09
C GLY A 32 3.93 -10.45 6.61
N ALA A 33 2.75 -10.30 7.22
CA ALA A 33 1.52 -10.92 6.72
C ALA A 33 0.84 -10.01 5.68
N VAL A 34 1.00 -10.33 4.39
CA VAL A 34 0.07 -9.83 3.37
C VAL A 34 -1.28 -10.46 3.66
N HIS A 35 -2.22 -9.69 4.23
CA HIS A 35 -3.55 -10.21 4.52
C HIS A 35 -4.29 -10.46 3.21
N GLU A 36 -4.71 -11.72 3.02
CA GLU A 36 -5.57 -12.14 1.92
C GLU A 36 -6.85 -11.28 1.93
N ARG A 37 -7.22 -10.76 0.75
CA ARG A 37 -8.36 -9.85 0.59
C ARG A 37 -9.62 -10.55 1.15
N PRO A 38 -10.23 -10.06 2.25
CA PRO A 38 -11.40 -10.72 2.80
C PRO A 38 -12.54 -10.67 1.79
N ALA A 39 -13.40 -11.71 1.84
CA ALA A 39 -14.56 -11.81 0.99
C ALA A 39 -15.43 -10.54 1.02
N ALA A 40 -16.06 -10.25 -0.12
CA ALA A 40 -16.63 -8.99 -0.58
C ALA A 40 -17.84 -8.43 0.21
N TYR A 41 -17.87 -8.62 1.53
CA TYR A 41 -18.80 -7.98 2.45
C TYR A 41 -18.15 -6.93 3.37
N GLY A 42 -16.82 -6.78 3.34
CA GLY A 42 -16.11 -5.58 3.79
C GLY A 42 -15.96 -4.58 2.65
N ALA A 43 -15.82 -3.29 2.95
CA ALA A 43 -15.75 -2.21 1.95
C ALA A 43 -14.50 -2.21 1.04
N GLY A 44 -13.77 -3.33 0.96
CA GLY A 44 -12.61 -3.53 0.09
C GLY A 44 -11.30 -2.96 0.63
N TRP A 45 -11.25 -2.55 1.91
CA TRP A 45 -10.06 -1.98 2.53
C TRP A 45 -9.21 -3.05 3.21
N ILE A 46 -7.89 -2.83 3.21
CA ILE A 46 -6.89 -3.69 3.84
C ILE A 46 -6.22 -2.87 4.94
N CYS A 47 -6.07 -3.41 6.16
CA CYS A 47 -5.22 -2.75 7.17
C CYS A 47 -3.76 -2.80 6.69
N GLY A 48 -3.11 -1.64 6.59
CA GLY A 48 -1.67 -1.57 6.39
C GLY A 48 -0.89 -1.81 7.68
N HIS A 49 0.42 -2.03 7.55
CA HIS A 49 1.34 -2.15 8.67
C HIS A 49 2.27 -0.93 8.72
N PRO A 50 2.43 -0.26 9.88
CA PRO A 50 3.36 0.86 10.00
C PRO A 50 4.80 0.49 9.64
N GLU A 51 5.21 -0.77 9.83
CA GLU A 51 6.57 -1.23 9.49
C GLU A 51 6.81 -1.37 7.98
N ASP A 52 5.75 -1.58 7.20
CA ASP A 52 5.83 -1.72 5.75
C ASP A 52 5.91 -0.37 5.03
N TYR A 53 5.64 0.73 5.75
CA TYR A 53 5.71 2.10 5.26
C TYR A 53 7.14 2.63 5.26
N ASP A 54 7.70 2.79 4.05
CA ASP A 54 8.99 3.42 3.85
C ASP A 54 8.84 4.95 3.90
N ARG A 55 9.42 5.56 4.95
CA ARG A 55 9.36 7.00 5.20
C ARG A 55 10.25 7.84 4.27
N GLU A 56 11.28 7.25 3.68
CA GLU A 56 12.18 7.94 2.74
C GLU A 56 11.45 8.21 1.42
N TYR A 57 10.70 7.21 0.95
CA TYR A 57 9.98 7.27 -0.32
C TYR A 57 8.48 7.57 -0.18
N CYS A 58 7.96 7.59 1.04
CA CYS A 58 6.55 7.78 1.38
C CYS A 58 5.63 6.73 0.73
N VAL A 59 6.05 5.47 0.72
CA VAL A 59 5.35 4.37 0.04
C VAL A 59 5.30 3.14 0.95
N ASP A 60 4.15 2.47 0.97
CA ASP A 60 4.01 1.13 1.54
C ASP A 60 4.58 0.10 0.55
N LEU A 61 5.73 -0.49 0.90
CA LEU A 61 6.46 -1.40 0.02
C LEU A 61 5.76 -2.75 -0.14
N ALA A 62 5.08 -3.23 0.90
CA ALA A 62 4.36 -4.49 0.85
C ALA A 62 3.16 -4.38 -0.09
N GLN A 63 2.39 -3.29 0.03
CA GLN A 63 1.21 -3.04 -0.80
C GLN A 63 1.57 -2.81 -2.27
N ILE A 64 2.56 -1.97 -2.58
CA ILE A 64 2.94 -1.72 -3.98
C ILE A 64 3.54 -2.98 -4.62
N SER A 65 4.29 -3.78 -3.86
CA SER A 65 4.84 -5.05 -4.36
C SER A 65 3.74 -6.07 -4.63
N ALA A 66 2.77 -6.20 -3.73
CA ALA A 66 1.62 -7.08 -3.92
C ALA A 66 0.79 -6.65 -5.14
N PHE A 67 0.49 -5.36 -5.27
CA PHE A 67 -0.24 -4.81 -6.39
C PHE A 67 0.47 -5.07 -7.73
N LEU A 68 1.78 -4.80 -7.81
CA LEU A 68 2.54 -5.02 -9.05
C LEU A 68 2.67 -6.50 -9.38
N ARG A 69 2.82 -7.39 -8.38
CA ARG A 69 2.82 -8.84 -8.63
C ARG A 69 1.47 -9.35 -9.13
N GLU A 70 0.36 -8.80 -8.63
CA GLU A 70 -0.98 -9.18 -9.08
C GLU A 70 -1.30 -8.65 -10.48
N THR A 71 -0.89 -7.42 -10.79
CA THR A 71 -1.28 -6.73 -12.04
C THR A 71 -0.25 -6.86 -13.16
N GLN A 72 1.04 -6.82 -12.84
CA GLN A 72 2.15 -6.67 -13.78
C GLN A 72 3.37 -7.51 -13.31
N PRO A 73 3.25 -8.86 -13.27
CA PRO A 73 4.25 -9.73 -12.66
C PRO A 73 5.65 -9.59 -13.29
N GLU A 74 5.75 -9.44 -14.62
CA GLU A 74 7.03 -9.25 -15.30
C GLU A 74 7.75 -7.96 -14.85
N VAL A 75 6.98 -6.90 -14.62
CA VAL A 75 7.51 -5.62 -14.11
C VAL A 75 7.92 -5.78 -12.65
N ALA A 76 7.10 -6.45 -11.83
CA ALA A 76 7.40 -6.68 -10.42
C ALA A 76 8.73 -7.44 -10.23
N ASP A 77 8.99 -8.45 -11.06
CA ASP A 77 10.24 -9.21 -11.04
C ASP A 77 11.43 -8.33 -11.47
N ALA A 78 11.26 -7.50 -12.51
CA ALA A 78 12.32 -6.61 -13.00
C ALA A 78 12.71 -5.52 -11.98
N LEU A 79 11.78 -5.10 -11.12
CA LEU A 79 12.02 -4.06 -10.12
C LEU A 79 12.69 -4.56 -8.83
N ASP A 80 12.68 -5.89 -8.59
CA ASP A 80 13.27 -6.55 -7.42
C ASP A 80 12.85 -5.88 -6.09
N LEU A 81 11.57 -5.55 -5.95
CA LEU A 81 11.06 -4.77 -4.80
C LEU A 81 11.22 -5.49 -3.45
N GLY A 82 11.34 -6.82 -3.46
CA GLY A 82 11.53 -7.64 -2.27
C GLY A 82 12.94 -7.58 -1.67
N ARG A 83 13.92 -6.98 -2.37
CA ARG A 83 15.30 -6.87 -1.90
C ARG A 83 15.73 -5.42 -1.84
N ASP A 84 16.40 -5.03 -0.76
CA ASP A 84 17.04 -3.72 -0.71
C ASP A 84 18.27 -3.70 -1.62
N GLY A 85 18.07 -3.16 -2.81
CA GLY A 85 19.11 -3.07 -3.83
C GLY A 85 19.03 -1.77 -4.63
N PRO A 86 20.06 -1.50 -5.46
CA PRO A 86 20.09 -0.34 -6.34
C PRO A 86 18.89 -0.26 -7.29
N THR A 87 18.36 -1.40 -7.73
CA THR A 87 17.18 -1.50 -8.61
C THR A 87 15.94 -0.93 -7.92
N ARG A 88 15.61 -1.46 -6.73
CA ARG A 88 14.51 -0.96 -5.90
C ARG A 88 14.63 0.54 -5.62
N ARG A 89 15.78 1.00 -5.14
CA ARG A 89 15.99 2.43 -4.81
C ARG A 89 15.84 3.34 -6.03
N LYS A 90 16.35 2.94 -7.21
CA LYS A 90 16.17 3.71 -8.45
C LYS A 90 14.70 3.83 -8.85
N PHE A 91 13.93 2.76 -8.68
CA PHE A 91 12.49 2.79 -8.94
C PHE A 91 11.76 3.71 -7.96
N LEU A 92 12.01 3.55 -6.66
CA LEU A 92 11.33 4.35 -5.63
C LEU A 92 11.66 5.84 -5.77
N ALA A 93 12.92 6.20 -6.04
CA ALA A 93 13.31 7.57 -6.33
C ALA A 93 12.61 8.11 -7.60
N ARG A 94 12.43 7.27 -8.63
CA ARG A 94 11.68 7.64 -9.84
C ARG A 94 10.21 7.88 -9.55
N LEU A 95 9.58 6.98 -8.81
CA LEU A 95 8.18 7.07 -8.40
C LEU A 95 7.94 8.34 -7.58
N GLN A 96 8.76 8.58 -6.56
CA GLN A 96 8.71 9.78 -5.74
C GLN A 96 8.88 11.04 -6.59
N GLY A 97 9.89 11.09 -7.47
CA GLY A 97 10.11 12.24 -8.33
C GLY A 97 8.95 12.53 -9.28
N GLU A 98 8.30 11.50 -9.82
CA GLU A 98 7.09 11.66 -10.63
C GLU A 98 5.91 12.16 -9.79
N ILE A 99 5.68 11.60 -8.60
CA ILE A 99 4.64 12.08 -7.66
C ILE A 99 4.88 13.55 -7.30
N THR A 100 6.10 13.95 -6.99
CA THR A 100 6.45 15.35 -6.69
C THR A 100 6.19 16.27 -7.87
N LYS A 101 6.46 15.81 -9.10
CA LYS A 101 6.37 16.64 -10.31
C LYS A 101 4.93 16.88 -10.79
N ARG A 102 4.09 15.85 -10.79
CA ARG A 102 2.73 15.91 -11.39
C ARG A 102 1.60 15.53 -10.43
N GLY A 103 1.93 15.13 -9.21
CA GLY A 103 0.98 14.74 -8.18
C GLY A 103 0.58 13.27 -8.24
N THR A 104 0.16 12.74 -7.08
CA THR A 104 -0.24 11.33 -6.92
C THR A 104 -1.36 10.93 -7.86
N ILE A 105 -2.40 11.76 -8.00
CA ILE A 105 -3.57 11.45 -8.83
C ILE A 105 -3.20 11.29 -10.30
N ASP A 106 -2.30 12.13 -10.82
CA ASP A 106 -1.86 12.03 -12.21
C ASP A 106 -1.02 10.76 -12.45
N VAL A 107 -0.12 10.45 -11.51
CA VAL A 107 0.68 9.20 -11.54
C VAL A 107 -0.21 7.97 -11.54
N LEU A 108 -1.28 7.95 -10.72
CA LEU A 108 -2.23 6.83 -10.69
C LEU A 108 -3.00 6.70 -12.02
N ARG A 109 -3.46 7.82 -12.60
CA ARG A 109 -4.28 7.80 -13.83
C ARG A 109 -3.51 7.45 -15.09
N HIS A 110 -2.26 7.88 -15.18
CA HIS A 110 -1.48 7.79 -16.41
C HIS A 110 -0.29 6.84 -16.30
N GLY A 111 -0.10 6.20 -15.15
CA GLY A 111 1.06 5.36 -14.89
C GLY A 111 2.36 6.14 -14.93
N LEU A 112 3.51 5.46 -14.89
CA LEU A 112 4.84 6.08 -15.08
C LEU A 112 5.77 5.23 -15.93
N LYS A 113 6.78 5.87 -16.54
CA LYS A 113 7.84 5.17 -17.28
C LYS A 113 9.06 4.96 -16.39
N HIS A 114 9.54 3.72 -16.34
CA HIS A 114 10.78 3.33 -15.67
C HIS A 114 11.61 2.41 -16.59
N GLY A 115 12.65 2.97 -17.20
CA GLY A 115 13.49 2.24 -18.17
C GLY A 115 12.66 1.75 -19.37
N PRO A 116 12.71 0.45 -19.72
CA PRO A 116 11.91 -0.11 -20.80
C PRO A 116 10.44 -0.35 -20.41
N HIS A 117 10.10 -0.25 -19.13
CA HIS A 117 8.77 -0.56 -18.62
C HIS A 117 7.90 0.70 -18.50
N HIS A 118 6.62 0.54 -18.83
CA HIS A 118 5.54 1.44 -18.41
C HIS A 118 4.75 0.74 -17.32
N LEU A 119 4.49 1.45 -16.23
CA LEU A 119 3.76 0.92 -15.09
C LEU A 119 2.39 1.58 -15.01
N ASP A 120 1.35 0.78 -15.07
CA ASP A 120 0.00 1.21 -14.72
C ASP A 120 -0.22 1.02 -13.22
N LEU A 121 -0.77 2.05 -12.56
CA LEU A 121 -0.98 2.05 -11.10
C LEU A 121 -2.46 2.08 -10.71
N VAL A 122 -3.32 1.76 -11.68
CA VAL A 122 -4.74 1.49 -11.49
C VAL A 122 -5.02 0.09 -12.03
N LYS A 123 -5.86 -0.66 -11.31
CA LYS A 123 -6.30 -1.96 -11.79
C LYS A 123 -7.18 -1.73 -13.01
N SER A 124 -6.70 -2.16 -14.18
CA SER A 124 -7.49 -2.18 -15.43
C SER A 124 -8.53 -3.30 -15.41
#